data_AF-A0A843YGE4-F1
#
_entry.id   AF-A0A843YGE4-F1
#
_cell.length_a   1.000
_cell.length_b   1.000
_cell.length_c   1.000
_cell.angle_alpha   90.00
_cell.angle_beta   90.00
_cell.angle_gamma   90.00
#
_symmetry.space_group_name_H-M   'P 1'
#
loop_
_entity.id
_entity.type
_entity.pdbx_description
1 polymer ?
#
loop_
_entity_poly.entity_id
_entity_poly.type
_entity_poly.pdbx_seq_one_letter_code
_entity_poly.pdbx_strand_id
1 'polypeptide(L)'
;MDNKIETSAEVAESAVLPCVHEVHTDPDACAGLTDVPEELQKPVETKSQARWAYERLVLYIQNFEQQLDSEHEVAMGMTGGDAGVLRIEGIGYFDPDIVTFYGSDGSGARTQLVQHVTQLNVMLRATQKPVKEAPANRIGFRLAKDLETPTA
;
A
#
# COMPACT_ATOMS: atom_id res chain seq x y z
N MET A 1 5.91 -39.24 0.40
CA MET A 1 5.29 -38.47 -0.69
C MET A 1 3.80 -38.58 -0.49
N ASP A 2 3.24 -37.72 0.34
CA ASP A 2 1.79 -37.67 0.55
C ASP A 2 1.19 -36.78 -0.53
N ASN A 3 0.74 -37.41 -1.61
CA ASN A 3 0.03 -36.74 -2.67
C ASN A 3 -1.41 -36.52 -2.20
N LYS A 4 -1.60 -35.53 -1.30
CA LYS A 4 -2.90 -35.18 -0.75
C LYS A 4 -3.70 -34.51 -1.85
N ILE A 5 -4.66 -35.23 -2.42
CA ILE A 5 -5.60 -34.68 -3.39
C ILE A 5 -6.56 -33.79 -2.61
N GLU A 6 -6.40 -32.48 -2.71
CA GLU A 6 -7.36 -31.53 -2.17
C GLU A 6 -8.65 -31.62 -2.99
N THR A 7 -9.77 -31.77 -2.30
CA THR A 7 -11.09 -31.76 -2.91
C THR A 7 -11.45 -30.34 -3.34
N SER A 8 -12.29 -30.22 -4.37
CA SER A 8 -12.72 -28.89 -4.86
C SER A 8 -13.44 -28.04 -3.80
N ALA A 9 -13.97 -28.67 -2.74
CA ALA A 9 -14.53 -27.99 -1.58
C ALA A 9 -13.43 -27.38 -0.68
N GLU A 10 -12.37 -28.12 -0.40
CA GLU A 10 -11.23 -27.64 0.42
C GLU A 10 -10.48 -26.48 -0.26
N VAL A 11 -10.36 -26.52 -1.60
CA VAL A 11 -9.80 -25.41 -2.40
C VAL A 11 -10.70 -24.18 -2.37
N ALA A 12 -12.02 -24.36 -2.41
CA ALA A 12 -12.99 -23.26 -2.35
C ALA A 12 -13.10 -22.64 -0.95
N GLU A 13 -12.96 -23.44 0.12
CA GLU A 13 -12.93 -22.96 1.51
C GLU A 13 -11.63 -22.22 1.84
N SER A 14 -10.51 -22.60 1.23
CA SER A 14 -9.22 -21.94 1.41
C SER A 14 -9.09 -20.63 0.61
N ALA A 15 -9.94 -20.45 -0.42
CA ALA A 15 -10.04 -19.22 -1.20
C ALA A 15 -10.71 -18.10 -0.40
N VAL A 16 -9.99 -17.54 0.57
CA VAL A 16 -10.45 -16.38 1.34
C VAL A 16 -10.54 -15.18 0.40
N LEU A 17 -11.75 -14.66 0.23
CA LEU A 17 -11.96 -13.37 -0.41
C LEU A 17 -11.42 -12.27 0.49
N PRO A 18 -10.71 -11.29 -0.06
CA PRO A 18 -10.27 -10.14 0.71
C PRO A 18 -11.42 -9.42 1.40
N CYS A 19 -11.24 -9.11 2.67
CA CYS A 19 -12.16 -8.30 3.46
C CYS A 19 -11.34 -7.22 4.19
N VAL A 20 -11.87 -6.00 4.20
CA VAL A 20 -11.37 -4.92 5.05
C VAL A 20 -12.36 -4.69 6.18
N HIS A 21 -11.84 -4.48 7.39
CA HIS A 21 -12.65 -4.18 8.56
C HIS A 21 -11.92 -3.16 9.43
N GLU A 22 -12.57 -2.02 9.64
CA GLU A 22 -12.05 -0.94 10.46
C GLU A 22 -13.13 -0.44 11.43
N VAL A 23 -12.69 0.00 12.61
CA VAL A 23 -13.55 0.61 13.63
C VAL A 23 -12.87 1.89 14.08
N HIS A 24 -13.59 3.01 13.98
CA HIS A 24 -13.07 4.34 14.30
C HIS A 24 -13.77 4.91 15.53
N THR A 25 -13.03 5.66 16.36
CA THR A 25 -13.59 6.30 17.57
C THR A 25 -14.58 7.41 17.23
N ASP A 26 -14.34 8.09 16.11
CA ASP A 26 -15.26 9.05 15.51
C ASP A 26 -15.56 8.54 14.08
N PRO A 27 -16.80 8.05 13.83
CA PRO A 27 -17.20 7.53 12.52
C PRO A 27 -17.11 8.56 11.38
N ASP A 28 -17.14 9.86 11.71
CA ASP A 28 -17.18 10.95 10.71
C ASP A 28 -15.80 11.61 10.51
N ALA A 29 -14.85 11.42 11.43
CA ALA A 29 -13.52 12.06 11.36
C ALA A 29 -12.49 11.32 10.51
N CYS A 30 -12.68 10.02 10.27
CA CYS A 30 -11.78 9.21 9.45
C CYS A 30 -12.60 8.45 8.42
N ALA A 31 -12.48 8.80 7.15
CA ALA A 31 -12.94 7.95 6.06
C ALA A 31 -12.00 6.73 6.03
N GLY A 32 -12.36 5.70 6.78
CA GLY A 32 -11.66 4.41 6.76
C GLY A 32 -11.77 3.72 5.41
N LEU A 33 -10.95 2.69 5.20
CA LEU A 33 -11.19 1.78 4.08
C LEU A 33 -12.46 0.97 4.36
N THR A 34 -13.48 1.19 3.54
CA THR A 34 -14.80 0.59 3.71
C THR A 34 -15.00 -0.64 2.82
N ASP A 35 -14.44 -0.62 1.62
CA ASP A 35 -14.58 -1.68 0.64
C ASP A 35 -13.23 -2.03 -0.01
N VAL A 36 -13.12 -3.27 -0.48
CA VAL A 36 -12.03 -3.71 -1.36
C VAL A 36 -12.51 -3.53 -2.81
N PRO A 37 -11.82 -2.73 -3.65
CA PRO A 37 -12.16 -2.59 -5.07
C PRO A 37 -12.33 -3.93 -5.78
N GLU A 38 -13.27 -4.01 -6.73
CA GLU A 38 -13.68 -5.25 -7.42
C GLU A 38 -12.48 -5.97 -8.05
N GLU A 39 -11.54 -5.21 -8.60
CA GLU A 39 -10.32 -5.70 -9.25
C GLU A 39 -9.41 -6.47 -8.28
N LEU A 40 -9.51 -6.14 -6.99
CA LEU A 40 -8.74 -6.73 -5.90
C LEU A 40 -9.45 -7.89 -5.21
N GLN A 41 -10.74 -8.13 -5.46
CA GLN A 41 -11.56 -9.19 -4.83
C GLN A 41 -11.23 -10.62 -5.30
N LYS A 42 -10.13 -10.81 -6.02
CA LYS A 42 -9.64 -12.14 -6.41
C LYS A 42 -9.15 -12.92 -5.18
N PRO A 43 -9.30 -14.26 -5.15
CA PRO A 43 -8.84 -15.10 -4.04
C PRO A 43 -7.37 -14.83 -3.68
N VAL A 44 -7.06 -14.73 -2.39
CA VAL A 44 -5.71 -14.41 -1.89
C VAL A 44 -4.67 -15.45 -2.35
N GLU A 45 -5.05 -16.73 -2.42
CA GLU A 45 -4.24 -17.86 -2.90
C GLU A 45 -3.64 -17.65 -4.30
N THR A 46 -4.27 -16.80 -5.12
CA THR A 46 -3.80 -16.50 -6.49
C THR A 46 -2.72 -15.42 -6.55
N LYS A 47 -2.35 -14.83 -5.40
CA LYS A 47 -1.42 -13.70 -5.31
C LYS A 47 -0.21 -14.08 -4.46
N SER A 48 0.97 -13.58 -4.84
CA SER A 48 2.13 -13.63 -3.95
C SER A 48 1.92 -12.77 -2.71
N GLN A 49 2.69 -13.01 -1.66
CA GLN A 49 2.63 -12.19 -0.45
C GLN A 49 3.01 -10.74 -0.74
N ALA A 50 4.03 -10.51 -1.57
CA ALA A 50 4.48 -9.19 -1.99
C ALA A 50 3.40 -8.42 -2.76
N ARG A 51 2.81 -9.06 -3.78
CA ARG A 51 1.72 -8.47 -4.56
C ARG A 51 0.54 -8.14 -3.67
N TRP A 52 0.19 -9.06 -2.77
CA TRP A 52 -0.92 -8.85 -1.86
C TRP A 52 -0.68 -7.70 -0.89
N ALA A 53 0.53 -7.55 -0.36
CA ALA A 53 0.91 -6.40 0.45
C ALA A 53 0.89 -5.08 -0.35
N TYR A 54 1.44 -5.07 -1.56
CA TYR A 54 1.47 -3.91 -2.45
C TYR A 54 0.08 -3.37 -2.75
N GLU A 55 -0.85 -4.23 -3.19
CA GLU A 55 -2.22 -3.82 -3.53
C GLU A 55 -2.91 -3.13 -2.34
N ARG A 56 -2.74 -3.67 -1.11
CA ARG A 56 -3.30 -3.07 0.11
C ARG A 56 -2.60 -1.76 0.51
N LEU A 57 -1.28 -1.68 0.35
CA LEU A 57 -0.54 -0.44 0.60
C LEU A 57 -1.01 0.70 -0.32
N VAL A 58 -1.33 0.41 -1.58
CA VAL A 58 -1.91 1.39 -2.50
C VAL A 58 -3.22 1.95 -1.94
N LEU A 59 -4.12 1.08 -1.46
CA LEU A 59 -5.39 1.51 -0.86
C LEU A 59 -5.17 2.41 0.36
N TYR A 60 -4.26 2.03 1.27
CA TYR A 60 -3.94 2.85 2.44
C TYR A 60 -3.35 4.21 2.05
N ILE A 61 -2.43 4.26 1.09
CA ILE A 61 -1.81 5.51 0.63
C ILE A 61 -2.86 6.43 -0.02
N GLN A 62 -3.70 5.88 -0.90
CA GLN A 62 -4.76 6.64 -1.55
C GLN A 62 -5.75 7.19 -0.52
N ASN A 63 -6.22 6.35 0.41
CA ASN A 63 -7.15 6.77 1.44
C ASN A 63 -6.55 7.85 2.36
N PHE A 64 -5.29 7.70 2.73
CA PHE A 64 -4.58 8.72 3.51
C PHE A 64 -4.49 10.05 2.75
N GLU A 65 -4.12 10.01 1.47
CA GLU A 65 -4.01 11.20 0.63
C GLU A 65 -5.35 11.92 0.37
N GLN A 66 -6.48 11.19 0.35
CA GLN A 66 -7.82 11.78 0.22
C GLN A 66 -8.16 12.72 1.39
N GLN A 67 -7.55 12.47 2.55
CA GLN A 67 -7.79 13.23 3.79
C GLN A 67 -6.82 14.41 3.97
N LEU A 68 -5.86 14.59 3.05
CA LEU A 68 -4.87 15.67 3.13
C LEU A 68 -5.31 16.94 2.42
N ASP A 69 -5.02 18.08 3.05
CA ASP A 69 -5.12 19.40 2.42
C ASP A 69 -4.11 19.60 1.27
N SER A 70 -4.23 20.69 0.53
CA SER A 70 -3.38 21.00 -0.63
C SER A 70 -1.92 21.32 -0.30
N GLU A 71 -1.57 21.47 0.97
CA GLU A 71 -0.24 21.88 1.43
C GLU A 71 0.61 20.70 1.91
N HIS A 72 -0.03 19.56 2.20
CA HIS A 72 0.64 18.35 2.66
C HIS A 72 0.70 17.27 1.59
N GLU A 73 1.79 16.52 1.56
CA GLU A 73 2.03 15.31 0.78
C GLU A 73 2.25 14.12 1.72
N VAL A 74 1.98 12.91 1.22
CA VAL A 74 2.25 11.68 1.96
C VAL A 74 3.76 11.41 2.04
N ALA A 75 4.21 11.08 3.24
CA ALA A 75 5.53 10.53 3.47
C ALA A 75 5.42 9.29 4.36
N MET A 76 6.47 8.48 4.35
CA MET A 76 6.54 7.23 5.07
C MET A 76 7.61 7.31 6.15
N GLY A 77 7.25 6.94 7.37
CA GLY A 77 8.25 6.62 8.39
C GLY A 77 8.71 5.18 8.24
N MET A 78 10.02 4.97 8.15
CA MET A 78 10.60 3.64 8.30
C MET A 78 10.64 3.28 9.78
N THR A 79 9.80 2.35 10.20
CA THR A 79 9.80 1.81 11.56
C THR A 79 10.84 0.70 11.66
N GLY A 80 12.02 0.99 12.23
CA GLY A 80 13.06 -0.02 12.44
C GLY A 80 14.51 0.44 12.25
N GLY A 81 14.76 1.72 11.94
CA GLY A 81 16.12 2.28 11.88
C GLY A 81 16.12 3.81 11.85
N ASP A 82 17.30 4.43 11.93
CA ASP A 82 17.50 5.89 11.86
C ASP A 82 17.18 6.50 10.49
N ALA A 83 16.61 5.72 9.57
CA ALA A 83 16.45 6.07 8.16
C ALA A 83 15.39 7.17 7.91
N GLY A 84 14.75 7.67 8.96
CA GLY A 84 13.95 8.90 8.92
C GLY A 84 12.65 8.75 8.13
N VAL A 85 12.24 9.86 7.51
CA VAL A 85 11.00 9.96 6.72
C VAL A 85 11.34 9.99 5.23
N LEU A 86 10.70 9.11 4.46
CA LEU A 86 10.80 9.03 3.01
C LEU A 86 9.56 9.67 2.38
N ARG A 87 9.71 10.75 1.60
CA ARG A 87 8.62 11.25 0.76
C ARG A 87 8.37 10.22 -0.34
N ILE A 88 7.18 9.61 -0.37
CA ILE A 88 6.89 8.53 -1.32
C ILE A 88 6.68 9.12 -2.71
N GLU A 89 7.46 8.64 -3.67
CA GLU A 89 7.33 8.96 -5.09
C GLU A 89 6.86 7.75 -5.90
N GLY A 90 7.01 6.53 -5.36
CA GLY A 90 6.50 5.31 -5.94
C GLY A 90 6.66 4.11 -5.03
N ILE A 91 5.90 3.05 -5.30
CA ILE A 91 6.03 1.75 -4.67
C ILE A 91 6.01 0.65 -5.74
N GLY A 92 6.57 -0.50 -5.41
CA GLY A 92 6.57 -1.67 -6.29
C GLY A 92 6.68 -2.96 -5.48
N TYR A 93 6.52 -4.09 -6.16
CA TYR A 93 6.70 -5.41 -5.58
C TYR A 93 7.47 -6.32 -6.53
N PHE A 94 8.10 -7.34 -5.96
CA PHE A 94 8.71 -8.41 -6.72
C PHE A 94 8.38 -9.75 -6.07
N ASP A 95 7.76 -10.62 -6.85
CA ASP A 95 7.29 -11.92 -6.36
C ASP A 95 8.47 -12.80 -5.90
N PRO A 96 8.30 -13.55 -4.78
CA PRO A 96 7.08 -13.69 -4.01
C PRO A 96 6.94 -12.73 -2.81
N ASP A 97 8.00 -12.02 -2.42
CA ASP A 97 8.12 -11.50 -1.05
C ASP A 97 8.76 -10.11 -0.89
N ILE A 98 9.19 -9.44 -1.96
CA ILE A 98 9.83 -8.11 -1.86
C ILE A 98 8.85 -6.99 -2.16
N VAL A 99 8.84 -5.95 -1.30
CA VAL A 99 8.20 -4.66 -1.55
C VAL A 99 9.29 -3.58 -1.61
N THR A 100 9.17 -2.67 -2.57
CA THR A 100 10.11 -1.57 -2.78
C THR A 100 9.41 -0.23 -2.68
N PHE A 101 10.06 0.73 -2.05
CA PHE A 101 9.61 2.11 -1.95
C PHE A 101 10.65 3.04 -2.55
N TYR A 102 10.19 3.97 -3.38
CA TYR A 102 11.00 4.98 -4.04
C TYR A 102 10.62 6.35 -3.53
N GLY A 103 11.61 7.22 -3.34
CA GLY A 103 11.34 8.55 -2.86
C GLY A 103 12.58 9.40 -2.64
N SER A 104 12.38 10.46 -1.86
CA SER A 104 13.42 11.36 -1.41
C SER A 104 13.42 11.46 0.12
N ASP A 105 14.59 11.50 0.74
CA ASP A 105 14.72 11.69 2.19
C ASP A 105 14.53 13.17 2.61
N GLY A 106 14.74 13.47 3.90
CA GLY A 106 14.63 14.83 4.45
C GLY A 106 15.64 15.84 3.87
N SER A 107 16.73 15.37 3.24
CA SER A 107 17.69 16.22 2.52
C SER A 107 17.35 16.40 1.03
N GLY A 108 16.35 15.67 0.53
CA GLY A 108 16.02 15.60 -0.89
C GLY A 108 16.88 14.59 -1.66
N ALA A 109 17.66 13.75 -0.99
CA ALA A 109 18.45 12.72 -1.64
C ALA A 109 17.56 11.55 -2.07
N ARG A 110 17.75 11.11 -3.32
CA ARG A 110 17.05 9.96 -3.88
C ARG A 110 17.33 8.73 -3.03
N THR A 111 16.26 8.14 -2.52
CA THR A 111 16.32 7.04 -1.57
C THR A 111 15.40 5.92 -2.05
N GLN A 112 15.87 4.69 -1.87
CA GLN A 112 15.10 3.49 -2.18
C GLN A 112 15.17 2.56 -0.97
N LEU A 113 14.01 2.15 -0.48
CA LEU A 113 13.89 1.15 0.56
C LEU A 113 13.40 -0.15 -0.05
N VAL A 114 14.13 -1.23 0.18
CA VAL A 114 13.76 -2.58 -0.25
C VAL A 114 13.54 -3.42 1.00
N GLN A 115 12.36 -4.00 1.16
CA GLN A 115 11.99 -4.79 2.33
C GLN A 115 11.35 -6.12 1.92
N HIS A 116 11.64 -7.14 2.72
CA HIS A 116 10.86 -8.37 2.69
C HIS A 116 9.50 -8.12 3.36
N VAL A 117 8.42 -8.70 2.82
CA VAL A 117 7.04 -8.48 3.28
C VAL A 117 6.81 -8.81 4.74
N THR A 118 7.54 -9.79 5.29
CA THR A 118 7.46 -10.14 6.73
C THR A 118 8.07 -9.10 7.66
N GLN A 119 8.85 -8.15 7.13
CA GLN A 119 9.45 -7.04 7.87
C GLN A 119 8.70 -5.72 7.65
N LEU A 120 7.59 -5.76 6.90
CA LEU A 120 6.83 -4.59 6.54
C LEU A 120 6.20 -3.96 7.78
N ASN A 121 6.60 -2.73 8.07
CA ASN A 121 5.93 -1.86 9.02
C ASN A 121 5.99 -0.43 8.44
N VAL A 122 4.80 0.16 8.27
CA VAL A 122 4.61 1.38 7.49
C VAL A 122 3.83 2.37 8.33
N MET A 123 4.42 3.55 8.53
CA MET A 123 3.73 4.71 9.09
C MET A 123 3.55 5.75 7.98
N LEU A 124 2.30 6.11 7.67
CA LEU A 124 2.00 7.24 6.78
C LEU A 124 1.95 8.53 7.59
N ARG A 125 2.57 9.59 7.08
CA ARG A 125 2.65 10.91 7.72
C ARG A 125 2.40 12.00 6.71
N ALA A 126 1.64 13.01 7.11
CA ALA A 126 1.48 14.25 6.35
C ALA A 126 2.74 15.11 6.51
N THR A 127 3.34 15.53 5.40
CA THR A 127 4.51 16.41 5.39
C THR A 127 4.29 17.58 4.44
N GLN A 128 4.84 18.75 4.75
CA GLN A 128 4.70 19.91 3.87
C GLN A 128 5.31 19.63 2.49
N LYS A 129 4.59 20.05 1.43
CA LYS A 129 5.10 19.96 0.06
C LYS A 129 6.42 20.73 -0.08
N PRO A 130 7.40 20.22 -0.85
CA PRO A 130 8.72 20.84 -0.96
C PRO A 130 8.68 22.19 -1.71
N VAL A 131 7.74 22.34 -2.65
CA VAL A 131 7.58 23.55 -3.47
C VAL A 131 6.20 24.14 -3.22
N LYS A 132 6.15 25.32 -2.56
CA LYS A 132 4.90 25.96 -2.15
C LYS A 132 3.95 26.31 -3.30
N GLU A 133 4.50 26.65 -4.46
CA GLU A 133 3.74 27.08 -5.64
C GLU A 133 3.25 25.91 -6.49
N ALA A 134 3.81 24.71 -6.29
CA ALA A 134 3.39 23.52 -7.01
C ALA A 134 2.15 22.88 -6.35
N PRO A 135 1.29 22.20 -7.13
CA PRO A 135 0.27 21.33 -6.56
C PRO A 135 0.94 20.18 -5.80
N ALA A 136 0.34 19.76 -4.68
CA ALA A 136 0.83 18.61 -3.93
C ALA A 136 0.81 17.35 -4.79
N ASN A 137 1.90 16.58 -4.73
CA ASN A 137 1.97 15.28 -5.36
C ASN A 137 1.06 14.28 -4.62
N ARG A 138 0.31 13.52 -5.42
CA ARG A 138 -0.72 12.59 -4.97
C ARG A 138 -0.51 11.24 -5.65
N ILE A 139 0.42 10.45 -5.12
CA ILE A 139 0.86 9.20 -5.76
C ILE A 139 -0.18 8.08 -5.60
N GLY A 140 -0.93 8.08 -4.50
CA GLY A 140 -1.95 7.07 -4.18
C GLY A 140 -3.01 6.94 -5.27
N PHE A 141 -3.47 8.07 -5.83
CA PHE A 141 -4.44 8.06 -6.92
C PHE A 141 -3.88 7.51 -8.24
N ARG A 142 -2.58 7.75 -8.51
CA ARG A 142 -1.92 7.19 -9.70
C ARG A 142 -1.74 5.69 -9.56
N LEU A 143 -1.34 5.24 -8.37
CA LEU A 143 -1.18 3.83 -8.05
C LEU A 143 -2.51 3.09 -8.12
N ALA A 144 -3.59 3.65 -7.55
CA ALA A 144 -4.91 3.04 -7.60
C ALA A 144 -5.41 2.89 -9.05
N LYS A 145 -5.20 3.91 -9.90
CA LYS A 145 -5.53 3.85 -11.32
C LYS A 145 -4.76 2.75 -12.06
N ASP A 146 -3.49 2.52 -11.71
CA ASP A 146 -2.69 1.44 -12.31
C ASP A 146 -3.18 0.04 -11.88
N LEU A 147 -3.77 -0.09 -10.68
CA LEU A 147 -4.44 -1.34 -10.28
C LEU A 147 -5.70 -1.64 -11.10
N GLU A 148 -6.46 -0.61 -11.47
CA GLU A 148 -7.66 -0.72 -12.30
C GLU A 148 -7.33 -1.02 -13.77
N THR A 149 -6.25 -0.41 -14.28
CA THR A 149 -5.78 -0.58 -15.66
C THR A 149 -4.31 -1.00 -15.65
N PRO A 150 -4.00 -2.28 -15.38
CA PRO A 150 -2.63 -2.75 -15.33
C PRO A 150 -1.96 -2.47 -16.68
N THR A 151 -0.95 -1.61 -16.68
CA THR A 151 -0.15 -1.39 -17.89
C THR A 151 0.65 -2.67 -18.12
N ALA A 152 0.38 -3.34 -19.24
CA ALA A 152 0.94 -4.65 -19.61
C ALA A 152 2.48 -4.68 -19.68
#